data_AF-A0A259GI04-F1
#
_entry.id   AF-A0A259GI04-F1
#
_cell.length_a   1.000
_cell.length_b   1.000
_cell.length_c   1.000
_cell.angle_alpha   90.00
_cell.angle_beta   90.00
_cell.angle_gamma   90.00
#
_symmetry.space_group_name_H-M   'P 1'
#
loop_
_entity.id
_entity.type
_entity.pdbx_description
1 polymer ?
#
loop_
_entity_poly.entity_id
_entity_poly.type
_entity_poly.pdbx_seq_one_letter_code
_entity_poly.pdbx_strand_id
1 'polypeptide(L)'
;MYARKHECQIVPRDIIKLDDWQPVQNQCHANVLILETYGQGYSAVHGWLYIDYDGKADFVRFVAHSVLMNDAGKLIDVTPAFAGSEPYPFISANISNTEYEDMLNSLLKKYGTTDCLDYQTKNIR
;
A
#
# COMPACT_ATOMS: atom_id res chain seq x y z
N MET A 1 10.22 1.88 -8.95
CA MET A 1 9.56 2.49 -7.79
C MET A 1 10.24 3.78 -7.33
N TYR A 2 11.51 3.78 -6.91
CA TYR A 2 12.17 5.01 -6.41
C TYR A 2 12.14 6.23 -7.36
N ALA A 3 12.31 6.02 -8.67
CA ALA A 3 12.18 7.09 -9.67
C ALA A 3 10.80 7.78 -9.67
N ARG A 4 9.75 7.04 -9.27
CA ARG A 4 8.37 7.48 -9.21
C ARG A 4 7.97 8.09 -7.87
N LYS A 5 8.91 8.31 -6.93
CA LYS A 5 8.62 8.88 -5.59
C LYS A 5 7.86 10.22 -5.61
N HIS A 6 7.96 10.96 -6.71
CA HIS A 6 7.25 12.23 -6.90
C HIS A 6 5.74 12.03 -7.13
N GLU A 7 5.30 10.81 -7.44
CA GLU A 7 3.90 10.40 -7.55
C GLU A 7 3.30 10.00 -6.19
N CYS A 8 4.11 9.91 -5.13
CA CYS A 8 3.63 9.56 -3.81
C CYS A 8 2.66 10.63 -3.28
N GLN A 9 1.57 10.19 -2.66
CA GLN A 9 0.58 11.06 -2.05
C GLN A 9 0.20 10.58 -0.66
N ILE A 10 -0.12 11.50 0.24
CA ILE A 10 -0.71 11.14 1.53
C ILE A 10 -2.16 10.75 1.27
N VAL A 11 -2.48 9.47 1.51
CA VAL A 11 -3.83 8.95 1.37
C VAL A 11 -4.54 9.10 2.73
N PRO A 12 -5.69 9.79 2.80
CA PRO A 12 -6.44 9.92 4.04
C PRO A 12 -6.93 8.54 4.49
N ARG A 13 -6.90 8.32 5.80
CA ARG A 13 -7.42 7.10 6.41
C ARG A 13 -8.88 7.29 6.81
N ASP A 14 -9.72 6.33 6.48
CA ASP A 14 -11.12 6.31 6.90
C ASP A 14 -11.58 4.87 7.13
N ILE A 15 -12.32 4.63 8.22
CA ILE A 15 -12.77 3.28 8.59
C ILE A 15 -14.16 3.07 8.02
N ILE A 16 -14.24 2.31 6.93
CA ILE A 16 -15.51 1.89 6.34
C ILE A 16 -15.90 0.55 6.98
N LYS A 17 -17.07 0.52 7.62
CA LYS A 17 -17.67 -0.70 8.19
C LYS A 17 -18.89 -1.09 7.36
N LEU A 18 -19.13 -2.39 7.24
CA LEU A 18 -20.31 -2.97 6.60
C LEU A 18 -20.98 -3.87 7.63
N ASP A 19 -22.30 -3.87 7.78
CA ASP A 19 -23.06 -4.80 8.65
C ASP A 19 -22.24 -5.40 9.83
N ASP A 20 -21.85 -6.68 9.73
CA ASP A 20 -21.07 -7.42 10.74
C ASP A 20 -19.55 -7.46 10.47
N TRP A 21 -19.08 -6.75 9.44
CA TRP A 21 -17.69 -6.69 9.01
C TRP A 21 -17.03 -5.34 9.33
N GLN A 22 -15.79 -5.41 9.78
CA GLN A 22 -14.92 -4.26 9.97
C GLN A 22 -13.51 -4.58 9.46
N PRO A 23 -12.78 -3.56 8.95
CA PRO A 23 -11.45 -3.79 8.44
C PRO A 23 -10.49 -4.18 9.56
N VAL A 24 -9.55 -5.05 9.25
CA VAL A 24 -8.59 -5.62 10.21
C VAL A 24 -7.21 -5.01 9.98
N GLN A 25 -6.52 -4.68 11.06
CA GLN A 25 -5.15 -4.18 10.99
C GLN A 25 -4.23 -5.17 10.27
N ASN A 26 -3.27 -4.67 9.48
CA ASN A 26 -2.32 -5.45 8.69
C ASN A 26 -2.96 -6.36 7.63
N GLN A 27 -4.27 -6.22 7.36
CA GLN A 27 -4.99 -6.98 6.34
C GLN A 27 -5.39 -6.08 5.16
N CYS A 28 -4.49 -5.19 4.71
CA CYS A 28 -4.83 -4.15 3.73
C CYS A 28 -5.38 -4.70 2.42
N HIS A 29 -4.79 -5.77 1.86
CA HIS A 29 -5.26 -6.41 0.64
C HIS A 29 -6.66 -7.03 0.82
N ALA A 30 -6.89 -7.74 1.93
CA ALA A 30 -8.18 -8.36 2.21
C ALA A 30 -9.27 -7.30 2.47
N ASN A 31 -8.94 -6.23 3.19
CA ASN A 31 -9.89 -5.15 3.50
C ASN A 31 -10.42 -4.49 2.22
N VAL A 32 -9.55 -4.16 1.27
CA VAL A 32 -9.99 -3.51 0.02
C VAL A 32 -10.76 -4.48 -0.89
N LEU A 33 -10.36 -5.76 -0.92
CA LEU A 33 -11.02 -6.77 -1.75
C LEU A 33 -12.47 -7.01 -1.30
N ILE A 34 -12.71 -7.04 0.02
CA ILE A 34 -14.06 -7.17 0.57
C ILE A 34 -14.93 -5.98 0.16
N LEU A 35 -14.41 -4.75 0.27
CA LEU A 35 -15.14 -3.54 -0.10
C LEU A 35 -15.39 -3.42 -1.61
N GLU A 36 -14.41 -3.81 -2.44
CA GLU A 36 -14.56 -3.90 -3.89
C GLU A 36 -15.67 -4.91 -4.26
N THR A 37 -15.64 -6.09 -3.64
CA THR A 37 -16.63 -7.17 -3.87
C THR A 37 -18.04 -6.77 -3.40
N TYR A 38 -18.15 -5.93 -2.36
CA TYR A 38 -19.44 -5.45 -1.86
C TYR A 38 -20.20 -4.57 -2.87
N GLY A 39 -19.52 -3.99 -3.87
CA GLY A 39 -20.19 -3.48 -5.06
C GLY A 39 -20.77 -2.07 -4.97
N GLN A 40 -20.14 -1.15 -4.24
CA GLN A 40 -20.55 0.27 -4.14
C GLN A 40 -19.70 1.23 -5.01
N GLY A 41 -19.22 0.76 -6.16
CA GLY A 41 -18.32 1.57 -7.01
C GLY A 41 -16.92 1.74 -6.42
N TYR A 42 -16.55 0.89 -5.47
CA TYR A 42 -15.18 0.81 -4.95
C TYR A 42 -14.30 -0.05 -5.85
N SER A 43 -13.02 0.30 -5.94
CA SER A 43 -12.00 -0.52 -6.58
C SER A 43 -10.75 -0.61 -5.70
N ALA A 44 -10.15 -1.79 -5.67
CA ALA A 44 -8.88 -1.99 -4.99
C ALA A 44 -7.75 -1.34 -5.77
N VAL A 45 -6.91 -0.56 -5.09
CA VAL A 45 -5.69 0.02 -5.67
C VAL A 45 -4.49 -0.50 -4.90
N HIS A 46 -3.68 -1.29 -5.58
CA HIS A 46 -2.45 -1.85 -5.03
C HIS A 46 -1.26 -0.93 -5.27
N GLY A 47 -0.29 -0.97 -4.36
CA GLY A 47 0.89 -0.12 -4.45
C GLY A 47 1.80 -0.31 -3.26
N TRP A 48 2.49 0.77 -2.88
CA TRP A 48 3.43 0.72 -1.78
C TRP A 48 3.37 1.97 -0.92
N LEU A 49 3.55 1.79 0.39
CA LEU A 49 3.91 2.87 1.30
C LEU A 49 5.40 3.17 1.13
N TYR A 50 5.74 4.44 0.96
CA TYR A 50 7.11 4.94 0.92
C TYR A 50 7.54 5.39 2.31
N ILE A 51 8.56 4.73 2.85
CA ILE A 51 9.15 5.05 4.14
C ILE A 51 10.54 5.62 3.88
N ASP A 52 10.68 6.90 4.16
CA ASP A 52 11.96 7.58 4.28
C ASP A 52 12.36 7.62 5.75
N TYR A 53 13.60 7.26 6.05
CA TYR A 53 14.12 7.27 7.42
C TYR A 53 14.82 8.59 7.75
N ASP A 54 14.60 9.65 6.97
CA ASP A 54 15.19 10.98 7.13
C ASP A 54 16.72 10.93 7.24
N GLY A 55 17.34 10.09 6.42
CA GLY A 55 18.79 9.87 6.42
C GLY A 55 19.34 9.08 7.62
N LYS A 56 18.50 8.55 8.51
CA LYS A 56 18.90 7.59 9.56
C LYS A 56 19.25 6.21 9.00
N ALA A 57 18.87 5.95 7.76
CA ALA A 57 19.24 4.76 7.00
C ALA A 57 19.76 5.15 5.61
N ASP A 58 20.63 4.31 5.05
CA ASP A 58 21.18 4.48 3.69
C ASP A 58 20.26 3.90 2.60
N PHE A 59 19.00 3.63 2.96
CA PHE A 59 17.97 3.12 2.08
C PHE A 59 16.62 3.74 2.42
N VAL A 60 15.72 3.67 1.44
CA VAL A 60 14.29 3.90 1.62
C VAL A 60 13.56 2.58 1.45
N ARG A 61 12.42 2.44 2.12
CA ARG A 61 11.64 1.19 2.11
C ARG A 61 10.30 1.41 1.46
N PHE A 62 9.91 0.46 0.61
CA PHE A 62 8.60 0.39 0.02
C PHE A 62 7.84 -0.80 0.60
N VAL A 63 6.76 -0.54 1.32
CA VAL A 63 5.95 -1.60 1.95
C VAL A 63 4.73 -1.87 1.09
N ALA A 64 4.50 -3.11 0.65
CA ALA A 64 3.31 -3.53 -0.08
C ALA A 64 2.05 -3.10 0.69
N HIS A 65 1.15 -2.41 0.01
CA HIS A 65 -0.06 -1.87 0.63
C HIS A 65 -1.19 -1.74 -0.39
N SER A 66 -2.41 -1.72 0.14
CA SER A 66 -3.60 -1.47 -0.66
C SER A 66 -4.48 -0.42 -0.03
N VAL A 67 -5.03 0.42 -0.89
CA VAL A 67 -6.01 1.45 -0.57
C VAL A 67 -7.24 1.27 -1.45
N LEU A 68 -8.36 1.83 -1.02
CA LEU A 68 -9.62 1.81 -1.76
C LEU A 68 -9.70 3.06 -2.64
N MET A 69 -10.17 2.92 -3.88
CA MET A 69 -10.62 4.05 -4.69
C MET A 69 -12.14 4.07 -4.70
N ASN A 70 -12.73 5.23 -4.45
CA ASN A 70 -14.18 5.42 -4.58
C ASN A 70 -14.60 5.88 -5.99
N ASP A 71 -15.91 5.98 -6.20
CA ASP A 71 -16.55 6.44 -7.44
C ASP A 71 -16.11 7.85 -7.89
N ALA A 72 -15.74 8.71 -6.94
CA ALA A 72 -15.18 10.03 -7.20
C ALA A 72 -13.68 10.02 -7.54
N GLY A 73 -13.05 8.84 -7.64
CA GLY A 73 -11.63 8.66 -7.93
C GLY A 73 -10.70 9.04 -6.78
N LYS A 74 -11.21 9.16 -5.55
CA LYS A 74 -10.39 9.45 -4.37
C LYS A 74 -9.88 8.18 -3.73
N LEU A 75 -8.62 8.20 -3.31
CA LEU A 75 -8.00 7.12 -2.55
C LEU A 75 -8.31 7.26 -1.05
N ILE A 76 -8.57 6.13 -0.41
CA ILE A 76 -8.90 6.00 1.01
C ILE A 76 -8.13 4.80 1.58
N ASP A 77 -7.32 5.01 2.61
CA ASP A 77 -6.73 3.90 3.36
C ASP A 77 -7.76 3.40 4.37
N VAL A 78 -8.31 2.22 4.11
CA VAL A 78 -9.31 1.60 4.98
C VAL A 78 -8.71 0.73 6.09
N THR A 79 -7.38 0.58 6.10
CA THR A 79 -6.70 -0.29 7.06
C THR A 79 -6.48 0.45 8.38
N PRO A 80 -6.96 -0.08 9.52
CA PRO A 80 -6.70 0.52 10.82
C PRO A 80 -5.19 0.60 11.10
N ALA A 81 -4.76 1.73 11.63
CA ALA A 81 -3.39 1.93 12.11
C ALA A 81 -3.36 2.04 13.64
N PHE A 82 -2.18 1.86 14.24
CA PHE A 82 -2.00 2.11 15.66
C PHE A 82 -2.23 3.59 15.98
N ALA A 83 -2.79 3.89 17.14
CA ALA A 83 -2.95 5.26 17.61
C ALA A 83 -1.60 6.00 17.61
N GLY A 84 -1.56 7.19 17.02
CA GLY A 84 -0.34 7.99 16.88
C GLY A 84 0.55 7.61 15.69
N SER A 85 0.11 6.72 14.80
CA SER A 85 0.82 6.47 13.53
C SER A 85 0.57 7.60 12.54
N GLU A 86 1.64 8.28 12.13
CA GLU A 86 1.60 9.21 11.01
C GLU A 86 1.33 8.46 9.69
N PRO A 87 0.60 9.07 8.74
CA PRO A 87 0.37 8.46 7.43
C PRO A 87 1.67 8.47 6.61
N TYR A 88 1.99 7.32 6.00
CA TYR A 88 3.07 7.23 5.04
C TYR A 88 2.58 7.59 3.63
N PRO A 89 3.40 8.27 2.81
CA PRO A 89 3.07 8.49 1.41
C PRO A 89 2.84 7.16 0.68
N PHE A 90 1.78 7.09 -0.11
CA PHE A 90 1.44 5.93 -0.92
C PHE A 90 1.71 6.20 -2.41
N ILE A 91 2.22 5.19 -3.10
CA ILE A 91 2.39 5.18 -4.54
C ILE A 91 1.67 3.98 -5.15
N SER A 92 0.73 4.25 -6.05
CA SER A 92 0.02 3.23 -6.82
C SER A 92 0.98 2.42 -7.70
N ALA A 93 0.72 1.12 -7.84
CA ALA A 93 1.46 0.26 -8.75
C ALA A 93 1.28 0.65 -10.22
N ASN A 94 0.09 1.18 -10.58
CA ASN A 94 -0.32 1.49 -11.96
C ASN A 94 -0.22 0.26 -12.89
N ILE A 95 -0.55 -0.91 -12.35
CA ILE A 95 -0.66 -2.18 -13.05
C ILE A 95 -1.96 -2.87 -12.61
N SER A 96 -2.41 -3.89 -13.34
CA SER A 96 -3.59 -4.65 -12.94
C SER A 96 -3.36 -5.43 -11.64
N ASN A 97 -4.44 -5.81 -10.95
CA ASN A 97 -4.36 -6.59 -9.70
C ASN A 97 -3.62 -7.92 -9.93
N THR A 98 -3.87 -8.60 -11.04
CA THR A 98 -3.17 -9.84 -11.41
C THR A 98 -1.67 -9.62 -11.59
N GLU A 99 -1.25 -8.58 -12.31
CA GLU A 99 0.17 -8.26 -12.48
C GLU A 99 0.85 -7.91 -11.14
N TYR A 100 0.11 -7.23 -10.25
CA TYR A 100 0.60 -6.90 -8.92
C TYR A 100 0.81 -8.15 -8.05
N GLU A 101 -0.17 -9.06 -8.03
CA GLU A 101 -0.06 -10.33 -7.30
C GLU A 101 1.08 -11.21 -7.84
N ASP A 102 1.22 -11.33 -9.16
CA ASP A 102 2.31 -12.08 -9.79
C ASP A 102 3.68 -11.50 -9.43
N MET A 103 3.78 -10.17 -9.41
CA MET A 103 4.99 -9.47 -8.97
C MET A 103 5.27 -9.74 -7.49
N LEU A 104 4.30 -9.62 -6.59
CA LEU A 104 4.48 -9.92 -5.16
C LEU A 104 4.89 -11.38 -4.95
N ASN A 105 4.25 -12.32 -5.63
CA ASN A 105 4.60 -13.74 -5.57
C ASN A 105 6.03 -14.00 -6.05
N SER A 106 6.47 -13.29 -7.10
CA SER A 106 7.84 -13.37 -7.61
C SER A 106 8.86 -12.83 -6.61
N LEU A 107 8.53 -11.73 -5.93
CA LEU A 107 9.36 -11.16 -4.86
C LEU A 107 9.45 -12.11 -3.66
N LEU A 108 8.33 -12.68 -3.22
CA LEU A 108 8.27 -13.66 -2.13
C LEU A 108 9.17 -14.86 -2.42
N LYS A 109 9.07 -15.42 -3.63
CA LYS A 109 9.92 -16.54 -4.08
C LYS A 109 11.41 -16.18 -4.08
N LYS A 110 11.75 -14.94 -4.42
CA LYS A 110 13.14 -14.50 -4.56
C LYS A 110 13.80 -14.16 -3.23
N TYR A 111 13.06 -13.59 -2.29
CA TYR A 111 13.62 -13.01 -1.06
C TYR A 111 13.07 -13.62 0.25
N GLY A 112 12.19 -14.62 0.18
CA GLY A 112 11.77 -15.45 1.31
C GLY A 112 10.70 -14.83 2.23
N THR A 113 10.64 -13.51 2.33
CA THR A 113 9.59 -12.72 3.00
C THR A 113 9.57 -11.33 2.38
N THR A 114 8.44 -10.87 1.84
CA THR A 114 8.43 -9.61 1.08
C THR A 114 7.12 -8.86 1.17
N ASP A 115 6.92 -8.21 2.30
CA ASP A 115 6.04 -7.04 2.31
C ASP A 115 6.86 -5.78 2.05
N CYS A 116 8.19 -5.86 1.91
CA CYS A 116 9.09 -4.71 1.83
C CYS A 116 10.12 -4.83 0.70
N LEU A 117 10.38 -3.73 0.01
CA LEU A 117 11.48 -3.56 -0.95
C LEU A 117 12.35 -2.39 -0.52
N ASP A 118 13.65 -2.64 -0.33
CA ASP A 118 14.60 -1.60 0.03
C ASP A 118 15.34 -1.09 -1.20
N TYR A 119 15.43 0.25 -1.33
CA TYR A 119 16.23 0.90 -2.36
C TYR A 119 17.37 1.66 -1.68
N GLN A 120 18.61 1.27 -1.96
CA GLN A 120 19.81 1.94 -1.44
C GLN A 120 19.92 3.34 -2.04
N THR A 121 19.96 4.37 -1.21
CA THR A 121 20.07 5.77 -1.64
C THR A 121 21.52 6.24 -1.76
N LYS A 122 22.45 5.51 -1.14
CA LYS A 122 23.89 5.71 -1.31
C LYS A 122 24.47 4.56 -2.13
N ASN A 123 25.22 4.88 -3.17
CA ASN A 123 26.06 3.89 -3.84
C ASN A 123 27.15 3.48 -2.85
N ILE A 124 27.12 2.21 -2.42
CA ILE A 124 28.29 1.59 -1.78
C ILE A 124 29.36 1.57 -2.89
N ARG A 125 30.37 2.44 -2.75
CA ARG A 125 31.59 2.39 -3.56
C ARG A 125 32.52 1.33 -3.00
#